data_AF-A0A0G7ZLY9-F1
#
_entry.id   AF-A0A0G7ZLY9-F1
#
_cell.length_a   1.000
_cell.length_b   1.000
_cell.length_c   1.000
_cell.angle_alpha   90.00
_cell.angle_beta   90.00
_cell.angle_gamma   90.00
#
_symmetry.space_group_name_H-M   'P 1'
#
loop_
_entity.id
_entity.type
_entity.pdbx_description
1 polymer ?
#
loop_
_entity_poly.entity_id
_entity_poly.type
_entity_poly.pdbx_seq_one_letter_code
_entity_poly.pdbx_strand_id
1 'polypeptide(L)'
;MSEKKDNRVILLIHGFKRGNENDFEYLEESLLQFNLPVVNFEYYDNYDKKTLNWKVFFKKISKQMEELKDQEIIIIGYSIGAIIGIYLENYYPNVIQVVSIYPAFKIHFFDWIKRLKDLYFKRRRLKKKIGKERFKKLNEVAKQNKVVEKYPIKITRNINIFRSKIRRKIKNINTNKTTLILSEIDEVVHYKKTYKYIDKFNIGDKIIFFNLSHYSALKDGKNLRNFIINEIKKYNNFE
;
A
#
# COMPACT_ATOMS: atom_id res chain seq x y z
N MET A 1 18.61 7.62 -36.37
CA MET A 1 17.44 7.97 -35.53
C MET A 1 17.70 7.41 -34.16
N SER A 2 17.91 8.25 -33.14
CA SER A 2 18.01 7.75 -31.75
C SER A 2 16.64 7.20 -31.37
N GLU A 3 16.55 5.92 -31.05
CA GLU A 3 15.34 5.35 -30.44
C GLU A 3 14.95 6.24 -29.25
N LYS A 4 13.72 6.79 -29.30
CA LYS A 4 13.22 7.62 -28.22
C LYS A 4 13.08 6.70 -27.01
N LYS A 5 13.98 6.86 -26.04
CA LYS A 5 13.99 6.05 -24.81
C LYS A 5 12.60 6.08 -24.18
N ASP A 6 12.07 4.91 -23.87
CA ASP A 6 10.79 4.77 -23.19
C ASP A 6 10.80 5.59 -21.89
N ASN A 7 9.83 6.47 -21.76
CA ASN A 7 9.74 7.43 -20.66
C ASN A 7 8.77 6.97 -19.56
N ARG A 8 8.32 5.72 -19.65
CA ARG A 8 7.46 5.11 -18.64
C ARG A 8 8.26 4.66 -17.43
N VAL A 9 7.63 4.68 -16.26
CA VAL A 9 8.17 4.18 -14.99
C VAL A 9 7.11 3.38 -14.24
N ILE A 10 7.53 2.29 -13.60
CA ILE A 10 6.68 1.52 -12.71
C ILE A 10 6.90 2.00 -11.28
N LEU A 11 5.87 2.60 -10.69
CA LEU A 11 5.88 3.08 -9.31
C LEU A 11 5.17 2.07 -8.40
N LEU A 12 5.94 1.44 -7.52
CA LEU A 12 5.46 0.46 -6.55
C LEU A 12 5.14 1.17 -5.23
N ILE A 13 3.87 1.13 -4.80
CA ILE A 13 3.40 1.79 -3.58
C ILE A 13 2.90 0.76 -2.58
N HIS A 14 3.67 0.61 -1.51
CA HIS A 14 3.46 -0.44 -0.53
C HIS A 14 2.25 -0.21 0.39
N GLY A 15 1.86 -1.26 1.10
CA GLY A 15 0.85 -1.26 2.14
C GLY A 15 1.38 -0.73 3.48
N PHE A 16 0.66 -1.02 4.57
CA PHE A 16 1.18 -0.68 5.90
C PHE A 16 2.23 -1.70 6.36
N LYS A 17 3.49 -1.42 6.08
CA LYS A 17 4.64 -2.24 6.51
C LYS A 17 4.86 -2.17 8.02
N ARG A 18 5.08 -3.34 8.62
CA ARG A 18 5.68 -3.49 9.96
C ARG A 18 7.13 -3.96 9.80
N GLY A 19 7.92 -3.22 9.03
CA GLY A 19 9.33 -3.53 8.81
C GLY A 19 9.82 -3.36 7.38
N ASN A 20 10.92 -4.04 7.04
CA ASN A 20 11.61 -3.90 5.76
C ASN A 20 11.09 -4.88 4.71
N GLU A 21 9.96 -5.53 4.97
CA GLU A 21 9.35 -6.42 3.98
C GLU A 21 9.01 -5.60 2.74
N ASN A 22 9.46 -6.07 1.58
CA ASN A 22 9.08 -5.51 0.31
C ASN A 22 7.79 -6.20 -0.13
N ASP A 23 6.68 -5.46 -0.13
CA ASP A 23 5.37 -5.99 -0.56
C ASP A 23 5.38 -6.45 -2.03
N PHE A 24 6.42 -6.13 -2.81
CA PHE A 24 6.49 -6.45 -4.23
C PHE A 24 7.66 -7.36 -4.61
N GLU A 25 8.37 -7.94 -3.64
CA GLU A 25 9.48 -8.86 -3.90
C GLU A 25 9.09 -9.97 -4.89
N TYR A 26 7.87 -10.51 -4.74
CA TYR A 26 7.33 -11.55 -5.63
C TYR A 26 7.08 -11.12 -7.08
N LEU A 27 7.09 -9.81 -7.37
CA LEU A 27 6.90 -9.23 -8.71
C LEU A 27 8.21 -8.80 -9.38
N GLU A 28 9.28 -8.53 -8.62
CA GLU A 28 10.46 -7.82 -9.12
C GLU A 28 11.05 -8.46 -10.39
N GLU A 29 11.30 -9.76 -10.37
CA GLU A 29 11.83 -10.50 -11.52
C GLU A 29 10.89 -10.42 -12.73
N SER A 30 9.59 -10.53 -12.51
CA SER A 30 8.60 -10.45 -13.59
C SER A 30 8.49 -9.04 -14.17
N LEU A 31 8.74 -7.98 -13.41
CA LEU A 31 8.70 -6.61 -13.91
C LEU A 31 9.88 -6.28 -14.84
N LEU A 32 11.01 -7.00 -14.73
CA LEU A 32 12.16 -6.80 -15.60
C LEU A 32 11.84 -7.01 -17.08
N GLN A 33 10.83 -7.83 -17.40
CA GLN A 33 10.41 -8.09 -18.78
C GLN A 33 9.94 -6.82 -19.51
N PHE A 34 9.55 -5.77 -18.79
CA PHE A 34 9.09 -4.50 -19.39
C PHE A 34 10.24 -3.55 -19.75
N ASN A 35 11.47 -3.84 -19.31
CA ASN A 35 12.63 -2.95 -19.48
C ASN A 35 12.36 -1.49 -19.05
N LEU A 36 11.51 -1.31 -18.03
CA LEU A 36 11.18 -0.01 -17.44
C LEU A 36 11.92 0.19 -16.11
N PRO A 37 12.26 1.43 -15.74
CA PRO A 37 12.66 1.74 -14.39
C PRO A 37 11.54 1.36 -13.39
N VAL A 38 11.93 0.71 -12.29
CA VAL A 38 11.02 0.35 -11.19
C VAL A 38 11.41 1.15 -9.96
N VAL A 39 10.46 1.92 -9.42
CA VAL A 39 10.64 2.76 -8.24
C VAL A 39 9.85 2.18 -7.07
N ASN A 40 10.56 1.64 -6.08
CA ASN A 40 10.00 1.22 -4.80
C ASN A 40 9.79 2.44 -3.89
N PHE A 41 8.58 3.00 -3.85
CA PHE A 41 8.32 4.26 -3.17
C PHE A 41 7.92 4.10 -1.69
N GLU A 42 8.70 4.74 -0.81
CA GLU A 42 8.47 4.77 0.63
C GLU A 42 7.90 6.10 1.14
N TYR A 43 6.59 6.13 1.38
CA TYR A 43 5.89 7.32 1.88
C TYR A 43 6.05 7.55 3.40
N TYR A 44 6.73 6.65 4.11
CA TYR A 44 7.17 6.83 5.50
C TYR A 44 8.37 5.94 5.82
N ASP A 45 9.11 6.26 6.87
CA ASP A 45 10.26 5.49 7.34
C ASP A 45 9.88 4.70 8.61
N ASN A 46 10.15 3.40 8.58
CA ASN A 46 9.91 2.50 9.72
C ASN A 46 10.88 2.76 10.90
N TYR A 47 11.96 3.51 10.70
CA TYR A 47 13.02 3.79 11.66
C TYR A 47 13.01 5.24 12.18
N ASP A 48 12.31 6.15 11.52
CA ASP A 48 12.16 7.54 11.98
C ASP A 48 10.73 7.89 12.41
N LYS A 49 10.56 8.12 13.72
CA LYS A 49 9.30 8.55 14.34
C LYS A 49 8.77 9.88 13.80
N LYS A 50 9.63 10.77 13.31
CA LYS A 50 9.22 12.06 12.73
C LYS A 50 8.46 11.85 11.43
N THR A 51 8.75 10.77 10.70
CA THR A 51 8.05 10.46 9.45
C THR A 51 6.67 9.86 9.67
N LEU A 52 6.36 9.34 10.87
CA LEU A 52 5.08 8.69 11.22
C LEU A 52 3.93 9.69 11.46
N ASN A 53 3.72 10.59 10.50
CA ASN A 53 2.70 11.63 10.51
C ASN A 53 2.02 11.70 9.14
N TRP A 54 0.70 11.73 9.12
CA TRP A 54 -0.08 11.77 7.88
C TRP A 54 0.26 12.97 6.97
N LYS A 55 0.67 14.11 7.54
CA LYS A 55 1.12 15.28 6.76
C LYS A 55 2.44 14.99 6.03
N VAL A 56 3.35 14.27 6.69
CA VAL A 56 4.63 13.87 6.09
C VAL A 56 4.41 12.89 4.95
N PHE A 57 3.45 11.97 5.10
CA PHE A 57 3.08 11.04 4.02
C PHE A 57 2.64 11.79 2.75
N PHE A 58 1.76 12.79 2.88
CA PHE A 58 1.37 13.64 1.75
C PHE A 58 2.56 14.40 1.15
N LYS A 59 3.43 14.98 2.00
CA LYS A 59 4.62 15.70 1.52
C LYS A 59 5.54 14.79 0.71
N LYS A 60 5.79 13.57 1.18
CA LYS A 60 6.61 12.58 0.46
C LYS A 60 5.97 12.17 -0.86
N ILE A 61 4.65 11.95 -0.87
CA ILE A 61 3.91 11.62 -2.11
C ILE A 61 4.03 12.76 -3.13
N SER A 62 3.76 14.00 -2.72
CA SER A 62 3.89 15.15 -3.62
C SER A 62 5.30 15.32 -4.15
N LYS A 63 6.33 15.10 -3.32
CA LYS A 63 7.73 15.14 -3.76
C LYS A 63 8.03 14.05 -4.80
N GLN A 64 7.59 12.82 -4.55
CA GLN A 64 7.80 11.72 -5.50
C GLN A 64 7.14 12.01 -6.85
N MET A 65 5.93 12.57 -6.86
CA MET A 65 5.26 12.91 -8.11
C MET A 65 5.92 14.07 -8.85
N GLU A 66 6.52 15.03 -8.13
CA GLU A 66 7.33 16.09 -8.74
C GLU A 66 8.61 15.53 -9.40
N GLU A 67 9.27 14.57 -8.74
CA GLU A 67 10.45 13.88 -9.28
C GLU A 67 10.14 13.07 -10.55
N LEU A 68 8.90 12.57 -10.69
CA LEU A 68 8.45 11.77 -11.83
C LEU A 68 7.54 12.56 -12.79
N LYS A 69 7.49 13.90 -12.70
CA LYS A 69 6.51 14.72 -13.43
C LYS A 69 6.60 14.62 -14.95
N ASP A 70 7.81 14.39 -15.46
CA ASP A 70 8.09 14.32 -16.89
C ASP A 70 7.95 12.90 -17.43
N GLN A 71 7.63 11.91 -16.57
CA GLN A 71 7.49 10.49 -16.93
C GLN A 71 6.03 10.07 -16.97
N GLU A 72 5.73 9.06 -17.78
CA GLU A 72 4.45 8.35 -17.72
C GLU A 72 4.51 7.28 -16.63
N ILE A 73 3.51 7.22 -15.76
CA ILE A 73 3.57 6.44 -14.52
C ILE A 73 2.55 5.31 -14.55
N ILE A 74 3.06 4.08 -14.43
CA ILE A 74 2.29 2.87 -14.14
C ILE A 74 2.40 2.63 -12.63
N ILE A 75 1.29 2.69 -11.90
CA ILE A 75 1.28 2.48 -10.46
C ILE A 75 0.84 1.05 -10.15
N ILE A 76 1.61 0.34 -9.33
CA ILE A 76 1.14 -0.89 -8.66
C ILE A 76 1.05 -0.56 -7.18
N GLY A 77 -0.18 -0.52 -6.66
CA GLY A 77 -0.45 -0.18 -5.28
C GLY A 77 -1.00 -1.37 -4.52
N TYR A 78 -0.51 -1.62 -3.30
CA TYR A 78 -1.03 -2.67 -2.42
C TYR A 78 -1.63 -2.08 -1.14
N SER A 79 -2.80 -2.60 -0.73
CA SER A 79 -3.47 -2.21 0.51
C SER A 79 -3.76 -0.70 0.60
N ILE A 80 -3.01 0.05 1.42
CA ILE A 80 -3.11 1.51 1.46
C ILE A 80 -2.39 2.19 0.29
N GLY A 81 -1.34 1.57 -0.26
CA GLY A 81 -0.72 2.00 -1.52
C GLY A 81 -1.68 1.94 -2.69
N ALA A 82 -2.57 0.95 -2.71
CA ALA A 82 -3.65 0.84 -3.70
C ALA A 82 -4.57 2.07 -3.71
N ILE A 83 -4.96 2.60 -2.54
CA ILE A 83 -5.77 3.82 -2.49
C ILE A 83 -4.95 5.09 -2.76
N ILE A 84 -3.63 5.07 -2.50
CA ILE A 84 -2.74 6.17 -2.91
C ILE A 84 -2.70 6.23 -4.43
N GLY A 85 -2.51 5.10 -5.12
CA GLY A 85 -2.51 5.03 -6.59
C GLY A 85 -3.78 5.59 -7.21
N ILE A 86 -4.95 5.12 -6.74
CA ILE A 86 -6.25 5.65 -7.19
C ILE A 86 -6.37 7.16 -6.93
N TYR A 87 -5.87 7.63 -5.80
CA TYR A 87 -5.83 9.07 -5.52
C TYR A 87 -4.93 9.81 -6.50
N LEU A 88 -3.72 9.34 -6.74
CA LEU A 88 -2.78 9.99 -7.65
C LEU A 88 -3.35 10.12 -9.06
N GLU A 89 -4.02 9.07 -9.54
CA GLU A 89 -4.71 9.06 -10.82
C GLU A 89 -5.73 10.19 -11.01
N ASN A 90 -6.37 10.65 -9.92
CA ASN A 90 -7.36 11.74 -9.95
C ASN A 90 -6.71 13.13 -10.08
N TYR A 91 -5.40 13.26 -9.84
CA TYR A 91 -4.73 14.56 -9.72
C TYR A 91 -3.52 14.72 -10.64
N TYR A 92 -2.95 13.61 -11.12
CA TYR A 92 -1.74 13.61 -11.94
C TYR A 92 -2.04 13.00 -13.31
N PRO A 93 -2.05 13.82 -14.38
CA PRO A 93 -2.44 13.37 -15.72
C PRO A 93 -1.46 12.37 -16.32
N ASN A 94 -0.20 12.40 -15.88
CA ASN A 94 0.85 11.47 -16.31
C ASN A 94 0.74 10.08 -15.63
N VAL A 95 -0.23 9.87 -14.73
CA VAL A 95 -0.58 8.52 -14.25
C VAL A 95 -1.46 7.83 -15.29
N ILE A 96 -0.83 6.97 -16.08
CA ILE A 96 -1.43 6.31 -17.24
C ILE A 96 -2.10 4.98 -16.88
N GLN A 97 -1.67 4.33 -15.79
CA GLN A 97 -2.28 3.09 -15.31
C GLN A 97 -2.17 2.96 -13.79
N VAL A 98 -3.17 2.33 -13.17
CA VAL A 98 -3.15 1.92 -11.76
C VAL A 98 -3.62 0.48 -11.62
N VAL A 99 -2.75 -0.41 -11.15
CA VAL A 99 -3.11 -1.75 -10.68
C VAL A 99 -3.27 -1.70 -9.17
N SER A 100 -4.52 -1.76 -8.70
CA SER A 100 -4.90 -1.58 -7.30
C SER A 100 -5.18 -2.91 -6.62
N ILE A 101 -4.24 -3.39 -5.81
CA ILE A 101 -4.33 -4.67 -5.09
C ILE A 101 -4.88 -4.43 -3.69
N TYR A 102 -6.08 -4.95 -3.44
CA TYR A 102 -6.77 -4.92 -2.14
C TYR A 102 -6.88 -3.50 -1.53
N PRO A 103 -7.47 -2.52 -2.24
CA PRO A 103 -7.58 -1.14 -1.79
C PRO A 103 -8.25 -1.01 -0.41
N ALA A 104 -7.51 -0.47 0.56
CA ALA A 104 -7.91 -0.34 1.95
C ALA A 104 -8.95 0.77 2.24
N PHE A 105 -9.97 0.95 1.40
CA PHE A 105 -11.03 1.95 1.59
C PHE A 105 -11.77 1.80 2.94
N LYS A 106 -11.92 0.55 3.38
CA LYS A 106 -12.50 0.14 4.67
C LYS A 106 -11.66 -1.01 5.23
N ILE A 107 -11.37 -0.95 6.53
CA ILE A 107 -10.60 -1.98 7.24
C ILE A 107 -11.45 -2.51 8.39
N HIS A 108 -11.18 -3.74 8.84
CA HIS A 108 -11.78 -4.32 10.03
C HIS A 108 -11.34 -3.54 11.29
N PHE A 109 -12.13 -2.52 11.67
CA PHE A 109 -11.82 -1.60 12.77
C PHE A 109 -11.75 -2.32 14.13
N PHE A 110 -12.58 -3.34 14.35
CA PHE A 110 -12.63 -4.10 15.61
C PHE A 110 -11.46 -5.07 15.77
N ASP A 111 -11.05 -5.79 14.73
CA ASP A 111 -9.88 -6.69 14.79
C ASP A 111 -8.58 -5.92 14.96
N TRP A 112 -8.52 -4.73 14.36
CA TRP A 112 -7.38 -3.85 14.50
C TRP A 112 -7.26 -3.24 15.92
N ILE A 113 -8.38 -2.86 16.54
CA ILE A 113 -8.42 -2.44 17.96
C ILE A 113 -8.14 -3.62 18.91
N LYS A 114 -8.65 -4.81 18.61
CA LYS A 114 -8.40 -6.04 19.39
C LYS A 114 -6.90 -6.38 19.38
N ARG A 115 -6.26 -6.37 18.21
CA ARG A 115 -4.79 -6.53 18.06
C ARG A 115 -4.01 -5.46 18.83
N LEU A 116 -4.45 -4.20 18.81
CA LEU A 116 -3.81 -3.13 19.60
C LEU A 116 -3.97 -3.32 21.11
N LYS A 117 -5.18 -3.68 21.56
CA LYS A 117 -5.46 -3.99 22.97
C LYS A 117 -4.60 -5.17 23.41
N ASP A 118 -4.53 -6.24 22.62
CA ASP A 118 -3.72 -7.42 22.93
C ASP A 118 -2.23 -7.08 23.00
N LEU A 119 -1.71 -6.27 22.08
CA LEU A 119 -0.32 -5.80 22.14
C LEU A 119 -0.05 -4.91 23.36
N TYR A 120 -0.97 -4.01 23.68
CA TYR A 120 -0.88 -3.15 24.87
C TYR A 120 -0.90 -3.97 26.17
N PHE A 121 -1.85 -4.91 26.29
CA PHE A 121 -1.97 -5.77 27.46
C PHE A 121 -0.82 -6.77 27.56
N LYS A 122 -0.35 -7.37 26.47
CA LYS A 122 0.86 -8.20 26.44
C LYS A 122 2.07 -7.41 26.94
N ARG A 123 2.30 -6.20 26.44
CA ARG A 123 3.41 -5.34 26.93
C ARG A 123 3.27 -4.98 28.40
N ARG A 124 2.05 -4.68 28.87
CA ARG A 124 1.80 -4.37 30.28
C ARG A 124 2.05 -5.58 31.19
N ARG A 125 1.62 -6.77 30.76
CA ARG A 125 1.88 -8.05 31.45
C ARG A 125 3.37 -8.38 31.45
N LEU A 126 4.07 -8.22 30.33
CA LEU A 126 5.52 -8.39 30.24
C LEU A 126 6.22 -7.47 31.23
N LYS A 127 5.93 -6.16 31.21
CA LYS A 127 6.52 -5.18 32.12
C LYS A 127 6.32 -5.54 33.60
N LYS A 128 5.16 -6.10 33.96
CA LYS A 128 4.90 -6.60 35.31
C LYS A 128 5.72 -7.86 35.63
N LYS A 129 5.83 -8.81 34.69
CA LYS A 129 6.51 -10.10 34.88
C LYS A 129 8.05 -9.98 34.98
N ILE A 130 8.66 -9.12 34.18
CA ILE A 130 10.13 -9.01 34.09
C ILE A 130 10.71 -7.79 34.83
N GLY A 131 9.87 -6.96 35.47
CA GLY A 131 10.32 -5.76 36.20
C GLY A 131 10.70 -4.58 35.30
N LYS A 132 10.69 -3.36 35.87
CA LYS A 132 10.89 -2.10 35.12
C LYS A 132 12.26 -2.00 34.42
N GLU A 133 13.33 -2.47 35.06
CA GLU A 133 14.70 -2.35 34.54
C GLU A 133 15.00 -3.32 33.40
N ARG A 134 14.66 -4.61 33.56
CA ARG A 134 14.76 -5.62 32.50
C ARG A 134 13.83 -5.30 31.33
N PHE A 135 12.63 -4.77 31.59
CA PHE A 135 11.76 -4.25 30.55
C PHE A 135 12.36 -3.01 29.85
N LYS A 136 13.08 -2.14 30.56
CA LYS A 136 13.85 -1.04 29.95
C LYS A 136 14.92 -1.60 29.01
N LYS A 137 15.80 -2.50 29.46
CA LYS A 137 16.84 -3.14 28.62
C LYS A 137 16.25 -3.83 27.38
N LEU A 138 15.17 -4.62 27.52
CA LEU A 138 14.47 -5.23 26.38
C LEU A 138 13.87 -4.19 25.43
N ASN A 139 13.36 -3.07 25.94
CA ASN A 139 12.93 -1.97 25.08
C ASN A 139 14.09 -1.21 24.46
N GLU A 140 15.30 -1.25 25.02
CA GLU A 140 16.50 -0.67 24.41
C GLU A 140 17.04 -1.56 23.29
N VAL A 141 16.99 -2.87 23.45
CA VAL A 141 17.19 -3.81 22.34
C VAL A 141 16.07 -3.61 21.29
N ALA A 142 14.82 -3.42 21.71
CA ALA A 142 13.74 -3.03 20.80
C ALA A 142 13.82 -1.57 20.29
N LYS A 143 14.69 -0.71 20.81
CA LYS A 143 15.00 0.60 20.20
C LYS A 143 15.87 0.42 18.96
N GLN A 144 16.61 -0.68 18.86
CA GLN A 144 17.23 -1.13 17.61
C GLN A 144 16.18 -1.71 16.64
N ASN A 145 14.96 -2.00 17.13
CA ASN A 145 13.81 -2.43 16.33
C ASN A 145 12.88 -1.26 15.93
N LYS A 146 12.18 -1.49 14.82
CA LYS A 146 11.36 -0.53 14.03
C LYS A 146 10.42 0.33 14.90
N VAL A 147 10.39 1.64 14.64
CA VAL A 147 9.57 2.65 15.33
C VAL A 147 8.07 2.32 15.28
N VAL A 148 7.62 1.64 14.23
CA VAL A 148 6.25 1.15 14.08
C VAL A 148 5.82 0.24 15.25
N GLU A 149 6.71 -0.64 15.69
CA GLU A 149 6.47 -1.53 16.83
C GLU A 149 6.53 -0.79 18.16
N LYS A 150 7.31 0.28 18.23
CA LYS A 150 7.42 1.12 19.42
C LYS A 150 6.17 1.99 19.62
N TYR A 151 5.57 2.50 18.55
CA TYR A 151 4.43 3.42 18.61
C TYR A 151 3.21 2.96 17.78
N PRO A 152 2.68 1.74 17.99
CA PRO A 152 1.65 1.15 17.15
C PRO A 152 0.34 1.93 17.16
N ILE A 153 -0.02 2.56 18.29
CA ILE A 153 -1.22 3.40 18.39
C ILE A 153 -1.06 4.69 17.56
N LYS A 154 0.08 5.38 17.71
CA LYS A 154 0.33 6.66 17.03
C LYS A 154 0.35 6.47 15.52
N ILE A 155 1.12 5.50 15.03
CA ILE A 155 1.27 5.29 13.59
C ILE A 155 -0.06 4.96 12.96
N THR A 156 -0.85 4.07 13.57
CA THR A 156 -2.09 3.70 12.91
C THR A 156 -3.19 4.73 13.05
N ARG A 157 -3.21 5.55 14.12
CA ARG A 157 -4.04 6.76 14.12
C ARG A 157 -3.69 7.64 12.92
N ASN A 158 -2.41 7.86 12.65
CA ASN A 158 -1.97 8.67 11.51
C ASN A 158 -2.37 8.03 10.17
N ILE A 159 -2.16 6.73 10.01
CA ILE A 159 -2.55 6.00 8.79
C ILE A 159 -4.06 6.05 8.58
N ASN A 160 -4.87 5.90 9.62
CA ASN A 160 -6.33 6.02 9.50
C ASN A 160 -6.77 7.43 9.10
N ILE A 161 -6.15 8.48 9.67
CA ILE A 161 -6.41 9.87 9.28
C ILE A 161 -6.02 10.07 7.81
N PHE A 162 -4.83 9.63 7.44
CA PHE A 162 -4.30 9.73 6.08
C PHE A 162 -5.22 9.05 5.06
N ARG A 163 -5.54 7.77 5.29
CA ARG A 163 -6.49 6.97 4.51
C ARG A 163 -7.84 7.66 4.36
N SER A 164 -8.40 8.16 5.46
CA SER A 164 -9.68 8.85 5.42
C SER A 164 -9.63 10.16 4.64
N LYS A 165 -8.49 10.87 4.65
CA LYS A 165 -8.30 12.10 3.87
C LYS A 165 -8.17 11.80 2.39
N ILE A 166 -7.31 10.86 2.01
CA ILE A 166 -7.15 10.37 0.63
C ILE A 166 -8.50 9.93 0.06
N ARG A 167 -9.21 9.07 0.80
CA ARG A 167 -10.51 8.55 0.38
C ARG A 167 -11.56 9.63 0.14
N ARG A 168 -11.54 10.75 0.86
CA ARG A 168 -12.49 11.85 0.61
C ARG A 168 -12.14 12.67 -0.63
N LYS A 169 -10.89 12.60 -1.08
CA LYS A 169 -10.38 13.33 -2.23
C LYS A 169 -10.54 12.58 -3.56
N ILE A 170 -10.74 11.26 -3.52
CA ILE A 170 -11.03 10.47 -4.72
C ILE A 170 -12.43 10.81 -5.22
N LYS A 171 -12.49 11.41 -6.42
CA LYS A 171 -13.72 11.87 -7.07
C LYS A 171 -14.24 10.86 -8.09
N ASN A 172 -13.33 10.16 -8.76
CA ASN A 172 -13.65 9.15 -9.77
C ASN A 172 -12.63 8.00 -9.72
N ILE A 173 -12.95 6.88 -10.35
CA ILE A 173 -12.02 5.80 -10.64
C ILE A 173 -12.16 5.51 -12.14
N ASN A 174 -11.14 5.82 -12.95
CA ASN A 174 -11.25 5.64 -14.39
C ASN A 174 -10.88 4.21 -14.74
N THR A 175 -11.88 3.38 -14.96
CA THR A 175 -11.70 1.95 -15.27
C THR A 175 -11.00 1.65 -16.60
N ASN A 176 -10.73 2.67 -17.41
CA ASN A 176 -9.89 2.53 -18.61
C ASN A 176 -8.39 2.67 -18.27
N LYS A 177 -8.04 2.91 -17.01
CA LYS A 177 -6.65 2.92 -16.51
C LYS A 177 -6.49 2.26 -15.15
N THR A 178 -7.54 2.20 -14.33
CA THR A 178 -7.53 1.51 -13.04
C THR A 178 -8.05 0.08 -13.16
N THR A 179 -7.25 -0.88 -12.74
CA THR A 179 -7.69 -2.24 -12.45
C THR A 179 -7.84 -2.41 -10.95
N LEU A 180 -9.01 -2.83 -10.49
CA LEU A 180 -9.30 -3.03 -9.07
C LEU A 180 -9.34 -4.53 -8.74
N ILE A 181 -8.45 -4.94 -7.85
CA ILE A 181 -8.36 -6.33 -7.39
C ILE A 181 -8.83 -6.38 -5.93
N LEU A 182 -9.88 -7.16 -5.65
CA LEU A 182 -10.41 -7.42 -4.31
C LEU A 182 -10.23 -8.90 -3.93
N SER A 183 -10.38 -9.18 -2.64
CA SER A 183 -10.47 -10.54 -2.10
C SER A 183 -11.63 -10.62 -1.13
N GLU A 184 -12.44 -11.68 -1.23
CA GLU A 184 -13.56 -11.91 -0.31
C GLU A 184 -13.10 -12.45 1.05
N ILE A 185 -11.90 -13.05 1.09
CA ILE A 185 -11.32 -13.65 2.29
C ILE A 185 -10.26 -12.74 2.96
N ASP A 186 -10.18 -11.48 2.54
CA ASP A 186 -9.25 -10.50 3.12
C ASP A 186 -9.59 -10.23 4.59
N GLU A 187 -8.64 -10.57 5.46
CA GLU A 187 -8.76 -10.44 6.91
C GLU A 187 -8.41 -9.04 7.43
N VAL A 188 -7.93 -8.14 6.58
CA VAL A 188 -7.53 -6.76 6.92
C VAL A 188 -8.51 -5.74 6.33
N VAL A 189 -8.79 -5.85 5.05
CA VAL A 189 -9.68 -4.98 4.27
C VAL A 189 -11.07 -5.58 4.23
N HIS A 190 -12.06 -4.80 4.64
CA HIS A 190 -13.44 -5.29 4.68
C HIS A 190 -14.06 -5.22 3.29
N TYR A 191 -13.97 -6.31 2.52
CA TYR A 191 -14.34 -6.35 1.10
C TYR A 191 -15.76 -5.81 0.84
N LYS A 192 -16.80 -6.28 1.56
CA LYS A 192 -18.18 -5.78 1.37
C LYS A 192 -18.31 -4.26 1.56
N LYS A 193 -17.62 -3.71 2.56
CA LYS A 193 -17.66 -2.26 2.83
C LYS A 193 -16.79 -1.48 1.85
N THR A 194 -15.72 -2.07 1.38
CA THR A 194 -14.88 -1.54 0.29
C THR A 194 -15.69 -1.49 -1.01
N TYR A 195 -16.33 -2.60 -1.38
CA TYR A 195 -17.23 -2.71 -2.53
C TYR A 195 -18.33 -1.63 -2.46
N LYS A 196 -19.08 -1.56 -1.34
CA LYS A 196 -20.10 -0.51 -1.14
C LYS A 196 -19.54 0.93 -1.24
N TYR A 197 -18.28 1.14 -0.87
CA TYR A 197 -17.66 2.46 -1.03
C TYR A 197 -17.32 2.75 -2.50
N ILE A 198 -16.91 1.73 -3.26
CA ILE A 198 -16.53 1.84 -4.67
C ILE A 198 -17.76 1.92 -5.58
N ASP A 199 -18.85 1.27 -5.18
CA ASP A 199 -20.12 1.19 -5.92
C ASP A 199 -20.66 2.57 -6.35
N LYS A 200 -20.43 3.62 -5.54
CA LYS A 200 -20.78 5.00 -5.89
C LYS A 200 -20.10 5.56 -7.15
N PHE A 201 -19.08 4.88 -7.66
CA PHE A 201 -18.38 5.23 -8.90
C PHE A 201 -18.92 4.46 -10.11
N ASN A 202 -19.92 3.57 -9.95
CA ASN A 202 -20.53 2.77 -11.01
C ASN A 202 -19.54 1.85 -11.75
N ILE A 203 -18.68 1.16 -11.00
CA ILE A 203 -17.61 0.30 -11.56
C ILE A 203 -17.68 -1.16 -11.11
N GLY A 204 -18.82 -1.58 -10.56
CA GLY A 204 -19.00 -2.91 -9.96
C GLY A 204 -18.57 -4.06 -10.88
N ASP A 205 -18.92 -3.98 -12.17
CA ASP A 205 -18.66 -5.03 -13.17
C ASP A 205 -17.19 -5.12 -13.62
N LYS A 206 -16.36 -4.14 -13.21
CA LYS A 206 -14.95 -4.05 -13.59
C LYS A 206 -14.00 -4.39 -12.44
N ILE A 207 -14.53 -4.98 -11.37
CA ILE A 207 -13.76 -5.44 -10.22
C ILE A 207 -13.36 -6.89 -10.42
N ILE A 208 -12.07 -7.18 -10.22
CA ILE A 208 -11.51 -8.53 -10.31
C ILE A 208 -11.34 -9.10 -8.91
N PHE A 209 -11.74 -10.35 -8.71
CA PHE A 209 -11.61 -11.02 -7.43
C PHE A 209 -10.51 -12.08 -7.46
N PHE A 210 -9.57 -11.97 -6.52
CA PHE A 210 -8.58 -12.99 -6.20
C PHE A 210 -8.75 -13.37 -4.74
N ASN A 211 -9.31 -14.56 -4.48
CA ASN A 211 -9.57 -15.06 -3.12
C ASN A 211 -8.29 -15.58 -2.45
N LEU A 212 -7.37 -14.65 -2.18
CA LEU A 212 -6.19 -14.85 -1.34
C LEU A 212 -6.34 -13.99 -0.08
N SER A 213 -5.80 -14.45 1.05
CA SER A 213 -5.71 -13.61 2.25
C SER A 213 -4.88 -12.35 1.94
N HIS A 214 -5.02 -11.32 2.76
CA HIS A 214 -4.31 -10.05 2.56
C HIS A 214 -2.80 -10.30 2.35
N TYR A 215 -2.20 -11.07 3.27
CA TYR A 215 -0.76 -11.38 3.21
C TYR A 215 -0.39 -12.51 2.24
N SER A 216 -1.30 -13.46 1.95
CA SER A 216 -1.01 -14.55 1.01
C SER A 216 -0.83 -14.06 -0.42
N ALA A 217 -1.46 -12.94 -0.79
CA ALA A 217 -1.23 -12.30 -2.09
C ALA A 217 0.25 -11.92 -2.33
N LEU A 218 1.03 -11.74 -1.26
CA LEU A 218 2.45 -11.37 -1.34
C LEU A 218 3.38 -12.58 -1.45
N LYS A 219 2.90 -13.80 -1.17
CA LYS A 219 3.74 -15.01 -1.02
C LYS A 219 3.51 -16.06 -2.09
N ASP A 220 2.25 -16.37 -2.40
CA ASP A 220 1.89 -17.56 -3.20
C ASP A 220 1.01 -17.24 -4.42
N GLY A 221 0.87 -15.96 -4.76
CA GLY A 221 -0.02 -15.50 -5.82
C GLY A 221 0.55 -15.67 -7.23
N LYS A 222 0.98 -16.85 -7.68
CA LYS A 222 1.43 -17.04 -9.09
C LYS A 222 0.37 -16.53 -10.08
N ASN A 223 -0.89 -16.85 -9.82
CA ASN A 223 -2.02 -16.39 -10.64
C ASN A 223 -2.21 -14.87 -10.55
N LEU A 224 -2.08 -14.29 -9.35
CA LEU A 224 -2.19 -12.85 -9.15
C LEU A 224 -1.05 -12.11 -9.86
N ARG A 225 0.18 -12.59 -9.73
CA ARG A 225 1.36 -12.06 -10.44
C ARG A 225 1.15 -12.10 -11.94
N ASN A 226 0.82 -13.27 -12.50
CA ASN A 226 0.59 -13.41 -13.94
C ASN A 226 -0.52 -12.47 -14.41
N PHE A 227 -1.59 -12.32 -13.62
CA PHE A 227 -2.65 -11.37 -13.90
C PHE A 227 -2.16 -9.92 -13.91
N ILE A 228 -1.39 -9.49 -12.90
CA ILE A 228 -0.81 -8.14 -12.83
C ILE A 228 0.07 -7.87 -14.06
N ILE A 229 0.93 -8.81 -14.43
CA ILE A 229 1.79 -8.68 -15.62
C ILE A 229 0.96 -8.52 -16.89
N ASN A 230 -0.06 -9.37 -17.08
CA ASN A 230 -0.93 -9.31 -18.24
C ASN A 230 -1.72 -7.99 -18.30
N GLU A 231 -2.18 -7.49 -17.15
CA GLU A 231 -2.86 -6.20 -17.08
C GLU A 231 -1.91 -5.04 -17.43
N ILE A 232 -0.64 -5.08 -17.02
CA ILE A 232 0.35 -4.09 -17.45
C ILE A 232 0.53 -4.15 -18.97
N LYS A 233 0.70 -5.35 -19.56
CA LYS A 233 0.83 -5.52 -21.01
C LYS A 233 -0.36 -4.92 -21.77
N LYS A 234 -1.58 -5.28 -21.35
CA LYS A 234 -2.84 -4.91 -21.99
C LYS A 234 -3.05 -3.40 -22.18
N TYR A 235 -2.63 -2.59 -21.20
CA TYR A 235 -2.85 -1.14 -21.25
C TYR A 235 -1.68 -0.35 -21.85
N ASN A 236 -0.52 -1.00 -22.06
CA ASN A 236 0.72 -0.32 -22.42
C ASN A 236 1.33 -0.83 -23.72
N ASN A 237 0.63 -1.72 -24.44
CA ASN A 237 1.07 -2.30 -25.71
C ASN A 237 2.47 -2.95 -25.61
N PHE A 238 2.77 -3.61 -24.49
CA PHE A 238 3.94 -4.48 -24.40
C PHE A 238 3.57 -5.83 -25.04
N GLU A 239 4.41 -6.32 -25.95
CA GLU A 239 4.31 -7.68 -26.52
C GLU A 239 4.64 -8.76 -25.47
#